data_AF-A0AAJ2LVR4-F1
#
_entry.id   AF-A0AAJ2LVR4-F1
#
_cell.length_a   1.000
_cell.length_b   1.000
_cell.length_c   1.000
_cell.angle_alpha   90.00
_cell.angle_beta   90.00
_cell.angle_gamma   90.00
#
_symmetry.space_group_name_H-M   'P 1'
#
loop_
_entity.id
_entity.type
_entity.pdbx_description
1 polymer ?
#
loop_
_entity_poly.entity_id
_entity_poly.type
_entity_poly.pdbx_seq_one_letter_code
_entity_poly.pdbx_strand_id
1 'polypeptide(L)'
;MIELTPEQYRQFLHSDTQHFIAAAADQYLAQHQDMRSDPGRNAVIDRMRIAYERGRSMGFTSTPHLLYMMTLEAGAPGLFGDELIRHYLSMPGATPEQRLDDFDAILANELQRMKEEE
;
A
#
# COMPACT_ATOMS: atom_id res chain seq x y z
N MET A 1 -25.05 -7.19 22.41
CA MET A 1 -24.44 -6.09 21.64
C MET A 1 -23.42 -5.45 22.57
N ILE A 2 -22.15 -5.41 22.19
CA ILE A 2 -21.11 -4.79 23.03
C ILE A 2 -21.14 -3.29 22.71
N GLU A 3 -21.34 -2.45 23.71
CA GLU A 3 -21.21 -0.99 23.57
C GLU A 3 -19.78 -0.60 23.96
N LEU A 4 -19.06 0.01 23.01
CA LEU A 4 -17.70 0.49 23.22
C LEU A 4 -17.73 2.00 23.48
N THR A 5 -16.91 2.46 24.43
CA THR A 5 -16.62 3.89 24.54
C THR A 5 -15.87 4.39 23.30
N PRO A 6 -15.86 5.70 23.00
CA PRO A 6 -15.07 6.24 21.90
C PRO A 6 -13.59 5.85 21.96
N GLU A 7 -13.00 5.80 23.15
CA GLU A 7 -11.62 5.35 23.39
C GLU A 7 -11.45 3.87 23.03
N GLN A 8 -12.36 3.01 23.50
CA GLN A 8 -12.32 1.57 23.20
C GLN A 8 -12.56 1.31 21.71
N TYR A 9 -13.42 2.09 21.06
CA TYR A 9 -13.65 2.00 19.62
C TYR A 9 -12.42 2.41 18.81
N ARG A 10 -11.73 3.50 19.19
CA ARG A 10 -10.46 3.88 18.56
C ARG A 10 -9.38 2.82 18.75
N GLN A 11 -9.28 2.25 19.95
CA GLN A 11 -8.34 1.17 20.22
C GLN A 11 -8.66 -0.06 19.36
N PHE A 12 -9.92 -0.45 19.27
CA PHE A 12 -10.39 -1.54 18.42
C PHE A 12 -10.02 -1.31 16.95
N LEU A 13 -10.34 -0.13 16.39
CA LEU A 13 -10.00 0.21 15.01
C LEU A 13 -8.50 0.20 14.74
N HIS A 14 -7.70 0.66 15.72
CA HIS A 14 -6.25 0.61 15.61
C HIS A 14 -5.76 -0.84 15.56
N SER A 15 -6.23 -1.70 16.46
CA SER A 15 -5.89 -3.13 16.43
C SER A 15 -6.37 -3.83 15.15
N ASP A 16 -7.55 -3.51 14.65
CA ASP A 16 -8.08 -4.04 13.39
C ASP A 16 -7.19 -3.67 12.20
N THR A 17 -6.75 -2.40 12.13
CA THR A 17 -5.82 -1.93 11.10
C THR A 17 -4.47 -2.67 11.17
N GLN A 18 -3.90 -2.86 12.37
CA GLN A 18 -2.66 -3.61 12.55
C GLN A 18 -2.81 -5.07 12.12
N HIS A 19 -3.95 -5.70 12.45
CA HIS A 19 -4.24 -7.07 12.05
C HIS A 19 -4.39 -7.20 10.53
N PHE A 20 -5.08 -6.25 9.89
CA PHE A 20 -5.20 -6.19 8.44
C PHE A 20 -3.84 -6.10 7.75
N ILE A 21 -2.97 -5.18 8.19
CA ILE A 21 -1.62 -5.01 7.63
C ILE A 21 -0.77 -6.28 7.84
N ALA A 22 -0.82 -6.87 9.04
CA ALA A 22 -0.08 -8.11 9.32
C ALA A 22 -0.53 -9.27 8.44
N ALA A 23 -1.85 -9.45 8.26
CA ALA A 23 -2.40 -10.49 7.40
C ALA A 23 -1.99 -10.30 5.93
N ALA A 24 -2.03 -9.05 5.43
CA ALA A 24 -1.58 -8.72 4.08
C ALA A 24 -0.08 -8.99 3.90
N ALA A 25 0.75 -8.66 4.89
CA ALA A 25 2.18 -8.95 4.85
C ALA A 25 2.45 -10.46 4.82
N ASP A 26 1.71 -11.24 5.61
CA ASP A 26 1.83 -12.70 5.62
C ASP A 26 1.44 -13.32 4.26
N GLN A 27 0.38 -12.80 3.62
CA GLN A 27 -0.01 -13.21 2.28
C GLN A 27 1.04 -12.85 1.22
N TYR A 28 1.58 -11.63 1.28
CA TYR A 28 2.64 -11.18 0.38
C TYR A 28 3.91 -12.04 0.51
N LEU A 29 4.35 -12.31 1.74
CA LEU A 29 5.50 -13.14 2.05
C LEU A 29 5.31 -14.62 1.68
N ALA A 30 4.07 -15.11 1.54
CA ALA A 30 3.81 -16.44 1.01
C ALA A 30 4.21 -16.57 -0.47
N GLN A 31 4.19 -15.46 -1.20
CA GLN A 31 4.54 -15.38 -2.63
C GLN A 31 5.99 -14.91 -2.85
N HIS A 32 6.61 -14.27 -1.86
CA HIS A 32 7.96 -13.69 -1.92
C HIS A 32 8.84 -14.29 -0.80
N GLN A 33 9.29 -15.53 -0.99
CA GLN A 33 10.03 -16.28 0.04
C GLN A 33 11.41 -15.68 0.34
N ASP A 34 12.03 -15.06 -0.65
CA ASP A 34 13.26 -14.29 -0.52
C ASP A 34 13.12 -13.18 0.55
N MET A 35 12.00 -12.47 0.53
CA MET A 35 11.71 -11.39 1.46
C MET A 35 11.42 -11.83 2.90
N ARG A 36 11.16 -13.13 3.13
CA ARG A 36 11.00 -13.68 4.49
C ARG A 36 12.29 -13.66 5.29
N SER A 37 13.43 -13.76 4.62
CA SER A 37 14.75 -13.83 5.26
C SER A 37 15.41 -12.46 5.31
N ASP A 38 15.39 -11.73 4.19
CA ASP A 38 15.89 -10.37 4.05
C ASP A 38 14.91 -9.60 3.13
N PRO A 39 14.18 -8.59 3.63
CA PRO A 39 14.39 -7.85 4.88
C PRO A 39 13.74 -8.48 6.12
N GLY A 40 12.97 -9.56 5.95
CA GLY A 40 12.26 -10.22 7.03
C GLY A 40 10.87 -9.65 7.29
N ARG A 41 10.04 -10.45 7.99
CA ARG A 41 8.61 -10.20 8.19
C ARG A 41 8.30 -8.82 8.77
N ASN A 42 9.00 -8.42 9.83
CA ASN A 42 8.71 -7.16 10.51
C ASN A 42 8.99 -5.94 9.62
N ALA A 43 10.08 -5.99 8.84
CA ALA A 43 10.40 -4.93 7.91
C ALA A 43 9.35 -4.81 6.78
N VAL A 44 8.82 -5.93 6.30
CA VAL A 44 7.70 -5.92 5.33
C VAL A 44 6.44 -5.31 5.94
N ILE A 45 6.10 -5.68 7.18
CA ILE A 45 4.96 -5.07 7.90
C ILE A 45 5.14 -3.55 8.02
N ASP A 46 6.33 -3.08 8.37
CA ASP A 46 6.60 -1.65 8.50
C ASP A 46 6.47 -0.92 7.16
N ARG A 47 6.97 -1.49 6.07
CA ARG A 47 6.79 -0.92 4.72
C ARG A 47 5.31 -0.83 4.35
N MET A 48 4.55 -1.91 4.54
CA MET A 48 3.11 -1.91 4.28
C MET A 48 2.36 -0.90 5.14
N ARG A 49 2.69 -0.80 6.42
CA ARG A 49 2.10 0.19 7.33
C ARG A 49 2.36 1.61 6.85
N ILE A 50 3.59 1.93 6.45
CA ILE A 50 3.96 3.24 5.88
C ILE A 50 3.11 3.55 4.64
N ALA A 51 2.94 2.59 3.73
CA ALA A 51 2.12 2.77 2.53
C ALA A 51 0.64 3.02 2.89
N TYR A 52 0.09 2.23 3.83
CA TYR A 52 -1.28 2.38 4.30
C TYR A 52 -1.52 3.77 4.90
N GLU A 53 -0.66 4.20 5.84
CA GLU A 53 -0.73 5.51 6.48
C GLU A 53 -0.65 6.66 5.44
N ARG A 54 0.27 6.54 4.47
CA ARG A 54 0.39 7.51 3.37
C ARG A 54 -0.85 7.55 2.48
N GLY A 55 -1.37 6.40 2.07
CA GLY A 55 -2.59 6.29 1.28
C GLY A 55 -3.76 6.97 2.00
N ARG A 56 -3.95 6.68 3.29
CA ARG A 56 -4.98 7.34 4.11
C ARG A 56 -4.79 8.85 4.18
N SER A 57 -3.54 9.32 4.33
CA SER A 57 -3.24 10.77 4.35
C SER A 57 -3.50 11.48 3.02
N MET A 58 -3.39 10.75 1.89
CA MET A 58 -3.70 11.26 0.55
C MET A 58 -5.19 11.20 0.21
N GLY A 59 -6.02 10.61 1.09
CA GLY A 59 -7.46 10.51 0.89
C GLY A 59 -7.93 9.21 0.25
N PHE A 60 -7.09 8.18 0.14
CA PHE A 60 -7.53 6.86 -0.32
C PHE A 60 -8.59 6.28 0.65
N THR A 61 -9.69 5.81 0.05
CA THR A 61 -10.82 5.19 0.75
C THR A 61 -11.01 3.73 0.34
N SER A 62 -10.53 3.35 -0.84
CA SER A 62 -10.68 1.99 -1.36
C SER A 62 -9.69 1.02 -0.73
N THR A 63 -10.20 -0.02 -0.06
CA THR A 63 -9.36 -1.07 0.56
C THR A 63 -8.49 -1.81 -0.46
N PRO A 64 -8.98 -2.22 -1.65
CA PRO A 64 -8.15 -2.81 -2.68
C PRO A 64 -6.96 -1.93 -3.10
N HIS A 65 -7.14 -0.62 -3.24
CA HIS A 65 -6.05 0.29 -3.60
C HIS A 65 -5.04 0.46 -2.48
N LEU A 66 -5.50 0.55 -1.23
CA LEU A 66 -4.60 0.57 -0.06
C LEU A 66 -3.78 -0.72 0.03
N LEU A 67 -4.40 -1.87 -0.20
CA LEU A 67 -3.70 -3.15 -0.26
C LEU A 67 -2.68 -3.17 -1.39
N TYR A 68 -3.04 -2.65 -2.56
CA TYR A 68 -2.13 -2.56 -3.69
C TYR A 68 -0.90 -1.67 -3.38
N MET A 69 -1.12 -0.47 -2.82
CA MET A 69 -0.03 0.38 -2.33
C MET A 69 0.87 -0.34 -1.31
N MET A 70 0.27 -1.07 -0.36
CA MET A 70 1.04 -1.87 0.60
C MET A 70 1.94 -2.89 -0.10
N THR A 71 1.43 -3.61 -1.11
CA THR A 71 2.22 -4.59 -1.86
C THR A 71 3.35 -3.96 -2.67
N LEU A 72 3.11 -2.78 -3.27
CA LEU A 72 4.15 -2.04 -4.00
C LEU A 72 5.27 -1.56 -3.07
N GLU A 73 4.95 -0.95 -1.93
CA GLU A 73 5.97 -0.46 -0.98
C GLU A 73 6.74 -1.61 -0.32
N ALA A 74 6.12 -2.78 -0.15
CA ALA A 74 6.81 -3.98 0.33
C ALA A 74 7.94 -4.40 -0.63
N GLY A 75 7.64 -4.43 -1.94
CA GLY A 75 8.58 -4.82 -3.00
C GLY A 75 9.57 -3.74 -3.39
N ALA A 76 9.13 -2.48 -3.37
CA ALA A 76 9.88 -1.30 -3.77
C ALA A 76 9.81 -0.24 -2.64
N PRO A 77 10.60 -0.39 -1.57
CA PRO A 77 10.54 0.51 -0.42
C PRO A 77 10.91 1.94 -0.81
N GLY A 78 10.13 2.92 -0.36
CA GLY A 78 10.33 4.33 -0.65
C GLY A 78 9.52 4.87 -1.82
N LEU A 79 8.81 4.02 -2.58
CA LEU A 79 8.03 4.43 -3.74
C LEU A 79 7.04 5.55 -3.40
N PHE A 80 6.21 5.37 -2.37
CA PHE A 80 5.26 6.42 -1.97
C PHE A 80 5.88 7.50 -1.08
N GLY A 81 7.19 7.44 -0.83
CA GLY A 81 7.97 8.48 -0.16
C GLY A 81 8.46 9.54 -1.13
N ASP A 82 8.57 9.18 -2.41
CA ASP A 82 8.98 10.06 -3.49
C ASP A 82 8.00 11.23 -3.66
N GLU A 83 8.55 12.44 -3.78
CA GLU A 83 7.75 13.66 -3.85
C GLU A 83 6.97 13.78 -5.17
N LEU A 84 7.54 13.32 -6.29
CA LEU A 84 6.88 13.37 -7.59
C LEU A 84 5.69 12.41 -7.63
N ILE A 85 5.86 11.20 -7.12
CA ILE A 85 4.77 10.20 -7.02
C ILE A 85 3.67 10.74 -6.12
N ARG A 86 4.01 11.26 -4.95
CA ARG A 86 3.01 11.85 -4.03
C ARG A 86 2.29 13.04 -4.66
N HIS A 87 3.03 13.92 -5.34
CA HIS A 87 2.44 15.05 -6.04
C HIS A 87 1.44 14.58 -7.09
N TYR A 88 1.83 13.63 -7.93
CA TYR A 88 0.98 13.06 -8.97
C TYR A 88 -0.32 12.45 -8.40
N LEU A 89 -0.21 11.59 -7.38
CA LEU A 89 -1.36 10.95 -6.74
C LEU A 89 -2.31 11.96 -6.06
N SER A 90 -1.79 13.10 -5.63
CA SER A 90 -2.58 14.16 -4.98
C SER A 90 -3.14 15.21 -5.94
N MET A 91 -2.85 15.10 -7.25
CA MET A 91 -3.25 16.14 -8.20
C MET A 91 -4.77 16.26 -8.33
N PRO A 92 -5.31 17.49 -8.31
CA PRO A 92 -6.74 17.73 -8.46
C PRO A 92 -7.26 17.27 -9.83
N GLY A 93 -8.57 17.04 -9.91
CA GLY A 93 -9.26 16.62 -11.12
C GLY A 93 -9.49 15.11 -11.25
N ALA A 94 -8.95 14.30 -10.35
CA ALA A 94 -9.24 12.87 -10.21
C ALA A 94 -9.10 12.45 -8.73
N THR A 95 -9.66 11.30 -8.37
CA THR A 95 -9.38 10.72 -7.03
C THR A 95 -7.98 10.11 -7.00
N PRO A 96 -7.35 10.00 -5.82
CA PRO A 96 -6.05 9.34 -5.71
C PRO A 96 -6.09 7.88 -6.19
N GLU A 97 -7.22 7.18 -6.06
CA GLU A 97 -7.42 5.85 -6.67
C GLU A 97 -7.32 5.88 -8.19
N GLN A 98 -8.04 6.80 -8.86
CA GLN A 98 -7.97 6.94 -10.32
C GLN A 98 -6.56 7.27 -10.80
N ARG A 99 -5.83 8.10 -10.03
CA ARG A 99 -4.42 8.38 -10.33
C ARG A 99 -3.54 7.15 -10.19
N LEU A 100 -3.79 6.29 -9.19
CA LEU A 100 -3.05 5.05 -9.04
C LEU A 100 -3.35 4.07 -10.18
N ASP A 101 -4.60 3.97 -10.62
CA ASP A 101 -5.00 3.17 -11.78
C ASP A 101 -4.30 3.68 -13.07
N ASP A 102 -4.27 4.99 -13.28
CA ASP A 102 -3.56 5.61 -14.41
C ASP A 102 -2.05 5.32 -14.35
N PHE A 103 -1.45 5.41 -13.16
CA PHE A 103 -0.04 5.09 -12.94
C PHE A 103 0.29 3.63 -13.29
N ASP A 104 -0.57 2.69 -12.88
CA ASP A 104 -0.42 1.28 -13.21
C ASP A 104 -0.53 1.02 -14.71
N ALA A 105 -1.47 1.69 -15.39
CA ALA A 105 -1.62 1.57 -16.83
C ALA A 105 -0.37 2.05 -17.57
N ILE A 106 0.25 3.14 -17.09
CA ILE A 106 1.53 3.65 -17.64
C ILE A 106 2.64 2.62 -17.43
N LEU A 107 2.80 2.08 -16.21
CA LEU A 107 3.82 1.08 -15.92
C LEU A 107 3.65 -0.19 -16.78
N ALA A 108 2.42 -0.66 -16.93
CA ALA A 108 2.11 -1.83 -17.76
C ALA A 108 2.49 -1.61 -19.23
N ASN A 109 2.17 -0.44 -19.79
CA ASN A 109 2.53 -0.08 -21.15
C ASN A 109 4.05 0.02 -21.35
N GLU A 110 4.75 0.62 -20.39
CA GLU A 110 6.22 0.73 -20.46
C GLU A 110 6.91 -0.64 -20.38
N LEU A 111 6.45 -1.51 -19.48
CA LEU A 111 6.96 -2.89 -19.38
C LEU A 111 6.71 -3.69 -20.66
N GLN A 112 5.58 -3.46 -21.32
CA GLN A 112 5.28 -4.11 -22.60
C GLN A 112 6.22 -3.60 -23.70
N ARG A 113 6.43 -2.29 -23.80
CA ARG A 113 7.35 -1.68 -24.77
C ARG A 113 8.77 -2.21 -24.63
N MET A 114 9.28 -2.31 -23.41
CA MET A 114 10.63 -2.83 -23.15
C MET A 114 10.82 -4.28 -23.64
N LYS A 115 9.78 -5.11 -23.59
CA LYS A 115 9.82 -6.50 -24.09
C LYS A 115 9.76 -6.61 -25.61
N GLU A 116 9.22 -5.59 -26.29
CA GLU A 116 9.13 -5.54 -27.75
C GLU A 116 10.41 -5.00 -28.41
N GLU A 117 11.23 -4.29 -27.63
CA GLU A 117 12.52 -3.74 -28.05
C GLU A 117 13.72 -4.69 -27.79
N GLU A 118 13.49 -5.82 -27.11
CA GLU A 118 14.48 -6.88 -26.77
C GLU A 118 14.43 -8.07 -27.75
#